data_AF-A0A532AZV4-F1
#
_entry.id   AF-A0A532AZV4-F1
#
_cell.length_a   1.000
_cell.length_b   1.000
_cell.length_c   1.000
_cell.angle_alpha   90.00
_cell.angle_beta   90.00
_cell.angle_gamma   90.00
#
_symmetry.space_group_name_H-M   'P 1'
#
loop_
_entity.id
_entity.type
_entity.pdbx_description
1 polymer ?
#
loop_
_entity_poly.entity_id
_entity_poly.type
_entity_poly.pdbx_seq_one_letter_code
_entity_poly.pdbx_strand_id
1 'polypeptide(L)' 'MAGLLALSRTIDRVNEFIGRWVSWLILLAILVSAANAVIRKTFDMSSNAWLELQWYLFGAAFMLAAAYTLKQNDHIRI' A
#
# COMPACT_ATOMS: atom_id res chain seq x y z
N MET A 1 -16.71 -5.12 29.92
CA MET A 1 -15.42 -5.74 29.54
C MET A 1 -15.52 -6.54 28.23
N ALA A 2 -16.42 -7.53 28.12
CA ALA A 2 -16.50 -8.41 26.95
C ALA A 2 -16.75 -7.69 25.61
N GLY A 3 -17.61 -6.66 25.57
CA GLY A 3 -17.88 -5.89 24.35
C GLY A 3 -16.67 -5.11 23.81
N LEU A 4 -15.86 -4.54 24.71
CA LEU A 4 -14.64 -3.82 24.35
C LEU A 4 -13.56 -4.77 23.80
N LEU A 5 -13.46 -5.97 24.36
CA LEU A 5 -12.56 -7.02 23.86
C LEU A 5 -13.00 -7.56 22.49
N ALA A 6 -14.31 -7.68 22.25
CA ALA A 6 -14.84 -8.07 20.94
C ALA A 6 -14.56 -7.01 19.86
N LEU A 7 -14.67 -5.72 20.22
CA LEU A 7 -14.31 -4.61 19.33
C LEU A 7 -12.83 -4.66 18.95
N SER A 8 -11.93 -4.78 19.93
CA SER A 8 -10.48 -4.89 19.71
C SER A 8 -10.13 -6.05 18.76
N ARG A 9 -10.69 -7.24 18.98
CA ARG A 9 -10.46 -8.40 18.08
C ARG A 9 -10.95 -8.16 16.66
N THR A 10 -12.01 -7.37 16.49
CA THR A 10 -12.53 -7.02 15.17
C THR A 10 -11.57 -6.07 14.46
N ILE A 11 -11.07 -5.05 15.16
CA ILE A 11 -10.04 -4.13 14.64
C ILE A 11 -8.78 -4.90 14.24
N ASP A 12 -8.34 -5.84 15.07
CA ASP A 12 -7.15 -6.65 14.78
C ASP A 12 -7.30 -7.51 13.51
N ARG A 13 -8.50 -8.06 13.26
CA ARG A 13 -8.79 -8.81 12.03
C ARG A 13 -8.84 -7.90 10.81
N VAL A 14 -9.43 -6.71 10.94
CA VAL A 14 -9.49 -5.73 9.85
C VAL A 14 -8.07 -5.29 9.48
N ASN A 15 -7.22 -4.99 10.47
CA ASN A 15 -5.82 -4.63 10.23
C ASN A 15 -5.04 -5.76 9.56
N GLU A 16 -5.28 -7.02 9.95
CA GLU A 16 -4.64 -8.19 9.32
C GLU A 16 -5.06 -8.38 7.86
N PHE A 17 -6.35 -8.18 7.59
CA PHE A 17 -6.88 -8.25 6.23
C PHE A 17 -6.25 -7.14 5.38
N ILE A 18 -6.34 -5.88 5.82
CA ILE A 18 -5.79 -4.73 5.10
C ILE A 18 -4.28 -4.92 4.87
N GLY A 19 -3.50 -5.26 5.89
CA GLY A 19 -2.06 -5.48 5.77
C GLY A 19 -1.69 -6.55 4.74
N ARG A 20 -2.46 -7.64 4.67
CA ARG A 20 -2.27 -8.70 3.65
C ARG A 20 -2.47 -8.16 2.23
N TRP A 21 -3.53 -7.38 2.02
CA TRP A 21 -3.89 -6.84 0.71
C TRP A 21 -3.01 -5.66 0.29
N VAL A 22 -2.52 -4.86 1.23
CA VAL A 22 -1.64 -3.72 0.95
C VAL A 22 -0.33 -4.14 0.28
N SER A 23 0.18 -5.35 0.56
CA SER A 23 1.36 -5.87 -0.15
C SER A 23 1.17 -5.92 -1.68
N TRP A 24 -0.07 -6.12 -2.15
CA TRP A 24 -0.42 -6.07 -3.56
C TRP A 24 -0.38 -4.66 -4.17
N LEU A 25 -0.59 -3.61 -3.36
CA LEU A 25 -0.46 -2.23 -3.83
C LEU A 25 0.99 -1.91 -4.22
N ILE A 26 1.96 -2.50 -3.52
CA ILE A 26 3.39 -2.36 -3.87
C ILE A 26 3.67 -3.03 -5.21
N LEU A 27 3.16 -4.25 -5.43
CA LEU A 27 3.29 -4.94 -6.71
C LEU A 27 2.64 -4.12 -7.84
N LEU A 28 1.45 -3.57 -7.60
CA LEU A 28 0.77 -2.68 -8.55
C LEU A 28 1.61 -1.43 -8.85
N ALA A 29 2.19 -0.78 -7.84
CA ALA A 29 3.06 0.38 -8.02
C ALA A 29 4.29 0.07 -8.88
N ILE A 30 4.90 -1.11 -8.68
CA ILE A 30 6.03 -1.58 -9.51
C ILE A 30 5.59 -1.78 -10.95
N LEU A 31 4.44 -2.43 -11.19
CA LEU A 31 3.91 -2.65 -12.53
C LEU A 31 3.58 -1.34 -13.25
N VAL A 32 2.94 -0.39 -12.57
CA VAL A 32 2.68 0.96 -13.10
C VAL A 32 3.99 1.68 -13.43
N SER A 33 5.02 1.51 -12.60
CA SER A 33 6.34 2.12 -12.84
C SER A 33 7.06 1.53 -14.04
N ALA A 34 7.04 0.20 -14.18
CA ALA A 34 7.58 -0.49 -15.34
C ALA A 34 6.84 -0.12 -16.62
N ALA A 35 5.50 -0.10 -16.59
CA ALA A 35 4.67 0.28 -17.73
C ALA A 35 4.96 1.73 -18.17
N ASN A 36 5.03 2.67 -17.22
CA ASN A 36 5.37 4.06 -17.52
C ASN A 36 6.77 4.18 -18.16
N ALA A 37 7.77 3.43 -17.67
CA ALA A 37 9.11 3.42 -18.23
C ALA A 37 9.15 2.85 -19.66
N VAL A 38 8.41 1.75 -19.93
CA VAL A 38 8.29 1.16 -21.26
C VAL A 38 7.63 2.15 -22.22
N ILE A 39 6.48 2.74 -21.84
CA ILE A 39 5.74 3.69 -22.68
C ILE A 39 6.62 4.89 -23.04
N ARG A 40 7.32 5.47 -22.06
CA ARG A 40 8.28 6.56 -22.31
C ARG A 40 9.37 6.14 -23.28
N LYS A 41 9.90 4.92 -23.16
CA LYS A 41 11.04 4.49 -23.98
C LYS A 41 10.63 4.11 -25.41
N THR A 42 9.45 3.54 -25.61
CA THR A 42 9.01 3.04 -26.92
C THR A 42 8.17 4.06 -27.69
N PHE A 43 7.39 4.88 -27.00
CA PHE A 43 6.45 5.82 -27.62
C PHE A 43 6.78 7.29 -27.38
N ASP A 44 7.85 7.60 -26.63
CA ASP A 44 8.25 8.96 -26.22
C ASP A 44 7.11 9.77 -25.57
N MET A 45 6.09 9.06 -25.07
CA MET A 45 4.89 9.62 -24.48
C MET A 45 5.06 9.70 -22.97
N SER A 46 4.89 10.89 -22.42
CA SER A 46 5.04 11.16 -20.99
C SER A 46 3.85 11.97 -20.52
N SER A 47 3.04 11.42 -19.60
CA SER A 47 1.96 12.14 -18.93
C SER A 47 2.19 12.18 -17.43
N ASN A 48 1.92 13.34 -16.80
CA ASN A 48 2.12 13.55 -15.38
C ASN A 48 1.26 12.61 -14.52
N ALA A 49 0.12 12.17 -15.04
CA ALA A 49 -0.79 11.26 -14.35
C ALA A 49 -0.11 9.93 -13.95
N TRP A 50 0.83 9.42 -14.74
CA TRP A 50 1.56 8.20 -14.41
C TRP A 50 2.51 8.38 -13.22
N LEU A 51 3.10 9.57 -13.09
CA LEU A 51 3.97 9.94 -11.97
C LEU A 51 3.17 10.17 -10.70
N GLU A 52 2.06 10.89 -10.81
CA GLU A 52 1.13 11.12 -9.68
C GLU A 52 0.56 9.80 -9.16
N LEU A 53 0.15 8.89 -10.05
CA LEU A 53 -0.38 7.59 -9.68
C LEU A 53 0.63 6.76 -8.87
N GLN A 54 1.92 6.81 -9.22
CA GLN A 54 2.97 6.13 -8.45
C GLN A 54 3.09 6.71 -7.04
N TRP A 55 3.11 8.04 -6.91
CA TRP A 55 3.17 8.72 -5.62
C TRP A 55 1.97 8.39 -4.73
N TYR A 56 0.77 8.37 -5.30
CA TYR A 56 -0.44 8.02 -4.56
C TYR A 56 -0.49 6.55 -4.16
N LEU A 57 -0.11 5.64 -5.05
CA LEU A 57 -0.04 4.21 -4.73
C LEU A 57 0.97 3.93 -3.61
N PHE A 58 2.13 4.58 -3.66
CA PHE A 58 3.14 4.46 -2.62
C PHE A 58 2.65 5.03 -1.29
N GLY A 59 2.11 6.26 -1.28
CA GLY A 59 1.56 6.87 -0.07
C GLY A 59 0.41 6.05 0.54
N ALA A 60 -0.50 5.55 -0.29
CA ALA A 60 -1.59 4.68 0.14
C ALA A 60 -1.07 3.37 0.74
N ALA A 61 -0.07 2.74 0.12
CA ALA A 61 0.52 1.51 0.63
C ALA A 61 1.13 1.73 2.03
N PHE A 62 1.88 2.81 2.25
CA PHE A 62 2.48 3.09 3.56
C PHE A 62 1.44 3.43 4.64
N MET A 63 0.47 4.29 4.32
CA MET A 63 -0.55 4.69 5.28
C MET A 63 -1.43 3.50 5.71
N LEU A 64 -1.77 2.63 4.76
CA LEU A 64 -2.59 1.44 5.03
C LEU A 64 -1.77 0.31 5.70
N ALA A 65 -0.46 0.22 5.43
CA ALA A 65 0.42 -0.74 6.09
C ALA A 65 0.76 -0.33 7.53
N ALA A 66 0.80 0.97 7.85
CA ALA A 66 1.30 1.49 9.13
C ALA A 66 0.62 0.83 10.36
N ALA A 67 -0.72 0.71 10.34
CA ALA A 67 -1.48 0.09 11.42
C ALA A 67 -1.18 -1.42 11.56
N TYR A 68 -0.93 -2.11 10.44
CA TYR A 68 -0.58 -3.53 10.43
C TYR A 68 0.85 -3.76 10.95
N THR A 69 1.82 -2.94 10.55
CA THR A 69 3.20 -3.02 11.08
C THR A 69 3.25 -2.68 12.56
N LEU A 70 2.48 -1.70 13.03
CA LEU A 70 2.35 -1.39 14.45
C LEU A 70 1.80 -2.60 15.24
N LYS A 71 0.79 -3.29 14.70
CA LYS A 71 0.24 -4.53 15.30
C LYS A 71 1.29 -5.64 15.38
N GLN A 72 2.15 -5.78 14.37
CA GLN A 72 3.24 -6.76 14.38
C GLN A 72 4.42 -6.34 15.28
N ASN A 73 4.34 -5.16 15.93
CA ASN A 73 5.42 -4.57 16.71
C ASN A 73 6.72 -4.41 15.90
N ASP A 74 6.57 -4.29 14.58
CA ASP A 74 7.65 -4.20 13.62
C ASP A 74 7.80 -2.75 13.19
N HIS A 75 9.04 -2.27 13.16
CA HIS A 75 9.32 -0.91 12.69
C HIS A 75 9.46 -0.95 11.17
N ILE A 76 8.71 -0.11 10.46
CA ILE A 76 9.00 0.19 9.05
C ILE A 76 10.37 0.89 9.04
N ARG A 77 11.43 0.12 8.82
CA ARG A 77 12.77 0.64 8.58
C ARG A 77 12.88 0.86 7.07
N ILE A 78 13.05 2.12 6.67
CA ILE A 78 13.36 2.54 5.30
C ILE A 78 14.87 2.72 5.21
#